data_AF-A0A1Y5ESX1-F1
#
_entry.id   AF-A0A1Y5ESX1-F1
#
_cell.length_a   1.000
_cell.length_b   1.000
_cell.length_c   1.000
_cell.angle_alpha   90.00
_cell.angle_beta   90.00
_cell.angle_gamma   90.00
#
_symmetry.space_group_name_H-M   'P 1'
#
loop_
_entity.id
_entity.type
_entity.pdbx_description
1 polymer ?
#
loop_
_entity_poly.entity_id
_entity_poly.type
_entity_poly.pdbx_seq_one_letter_code
_entity_poly.pdbx_strand_id
1 'polypeptide(L)'
;MVEVIELGYVGLNVTDMEAWRSYATECIGLEIAESDKDDRFYLRMDKQHHRFTIFKSDQDDLAYMGWRVKGQEEFKAMQQQLTDAGVAFRVGTEEEARERHVLALIKLDDPSGTPNEIYYSPQVDVMKPFHPGRPMHGKFVAGNQGLGHVLVRSDDDQATYDFYKLLGLKGSIEYRIALPDGNCAEPVFMSCNDRQHSIAFGFHGMVERLNHLHIQYTEFDDLGISHDTIRNQKIDVAMQLGKHANDQLYTFYSPTPSGWLMELGWGDCVKPEAQEHYTGDIFGHAVEASGYGMDIEL
;
A
#
# COMPACT_ATOMS: atom_id res chain seq x y z
N MET A 1 23.61 -1.11 -8.86
CA MET A 1 22.29 -1.73 -8.68
C MET A 1 21.27 -0.64 -8.86
N VAL A 2 20.27 -0.87 -9.70
CA VAL A 2 19.15 0.06 -9.84
C VAL A 2 18.12 -0.26 -8.74
N GLU A 3 17.41 0.75 -8.28
CA GLU A 3 16.43 0.65 -7.20
C GLU A 3 15.10 1.28 -7.62
N VAL A 4 14.01 0.69 -7.15
CA VAL A 4 12.70 1.35 -7.13
C VAL A 4 12.73 2.50 -6.12
N ILE A 5 11.88 3.52 -6.31
CA ILE A 5 11.90 4.76 -5.53
C ILE A 5 10.57 5.08 -4.84
N GLU A 6 9.47 4.41 -5.19
CA GLU A 6 8.19 4.53 -4.51
C GLU A 6 7.26 3.37 -4.89
N LEU A 7 6.35 3.03 -3.97
CA LEU A 7 5.08 2.39 -4.33
C LEU A 7 4.19 3.46 -4.97
N GLY A 8 4.11 3.41 -6.29
CA GLY A 8 3.57 4.48 -7.11
C GLY A 8 2.06 4.41 -7.30
N TYR A 9 1.55 3.22 -7.61
CA TYR A 9 0.12 2.94 -7.73
C TYR A 9 -0.21 1.50 -7.31
N VAL A 10 -1.48 1.21 -7.04
CA VAL A 10 -2.01 -0.16 -6.93
C VAL A 10 -3.26 -0.33 -7.80
N GLY A 11 -3.51 -1.56 -8.22
CA GLY A 11 -4.78 -1.99 -8.80
C GLY A 11 -5.54 -2.84 -7.81
N LEU A 12 -6.84 -2.61 -7.65
CA LEU A 12 -7.71 -3.34 -6.73
C LEU A 12 -8.89 -3.91 -7.51
N ASN A 13 -9.12 -5.22 -7.39
CA ASN A 13 -10.33 -5.86 -7.86
C ASN A 13 -11.40 -5.73 -6.78
N VAL A 14 -12.60 -5.30 -7.16
CA VAL A 14 -13.69 -5.08 -6.21
C VAL A 14 -15.01 -5.61 -6.74
N THR A 15 -15.83 -6.14 -5.85
CA THR A 15 -17.17 -6.64 -6.19
C THR A 15 -18.27 -5.57 -6.14
N ASP A 16 -18.09 -4.54 -5.29
CA ASP A 16 -19.03 -3.42 -5.15
C ASP A 16 -18.36 -2.06 -5.43
N MET A 17 -18.52 -1.57 -6.66
CA MET A 17 -17.95 -0.30 -7.11
C MET A 17 -18.56 0.91 -6.41
N GLU A 18 -19.87 0.88 -6.09
CA GLU A 18 -20.55 2.01 -5.46
C GLU A 18 -20.16 2.12 -3.98
N ALA A 19 -20.07 1.00 -3.28
CA ALA A 19 -19.57 0.98 -1.91
C ALA A 19 -18.14 1.56 -1.85
N TRP A 20 -17.28 1.21 -2.81
CA TRP A 20 -15.94 1.78 -2.90
C TRP A 20 -15.92 3.28 -3.19
N ARG A 21 -16.83 3.79 -4.03
CA ARG A 21 -16.96 5.23 -4.28
C ARG A 21 -17.32 5.99 -3.01
N SER A 22 -18.34 5.54 -2.29
CA SER A 22 -18.74 6.16 -1.02
C SER A 22 -17.63 6.04 0.03
N TYR A 23 -17.05 4.86 0.22
CA TYR A 23 -15.98 4.67 1.19
C TYR A 23 -14.75 5.53 0.90
N ALA A 24 -14.25 5.53 -0.33
CA ALA A 24 -13.05 6.28 -0.70
C ALA A 24 -13.24 7.79 -0.57
N THR A 25 -14.43 8.31 -0.87
CA THR A 25 -14.71 9.76 -0.81
C THR A 25 -15.08 10.21 0.61
N GLU A 26 -16.03 9.52 1.25
CA GLU A 26 -16.60 9.93 2.55
C GLU A 26 -15.70 9.52 3.72
N CYS A 27 -15.17 8.29 3.72
CA CYS A 27 -14.33 7.82 4.82
C CYS A 27 -12.89 8.30 4.68
N ILE A 28 -12.32 8.26 3.46
CA ILE A 28 -10.89 8.55 3.25
C ILE A 28 -10.64 9.98 2.74
N GLY A 29 -11.50 10.51 1.86
CA GLY A 29 -11.31 11.81 1.22
C GLY A 29 -10.54 11.77 -0.10
N LEU A 30 -10.38 10.59 -0.70
CA LEU A 30 -9.83 10.43 -2.04
C LEU A 30 -10.73 11.09 -3.08
N GLU A 31 -10.13 11.59 -4.16
CA GLU A 31 -10.87 12.14 -5.30
C GLU A 31 -11.16 11.02 -6.30
N ILE A 32 -12.41 10.91 -6.75
CA ILE A 32 -12.78 10.05 -7.86
C ILE A 32 -12.37 10.71 -9.18
N ALA A 33 -11.70 9.95 -10.03
CA ALA A 33 -11.55 10.26 -11.44
C ALA A 33 -12.20 9.15 -12.28
N GLU A 34 -13.13 9.54 -13.13
CA GLU A 34 -13.86 8.62 -14.00
C GLU A 34 -12.95 8.08 -15.12
N SER A 35 -13.11 6.80 -15.43
CA SER A 35 -12.53 6.22 -16.64
C SER A 35 -13.46 6.41 -17.83
N ASP A 36 -12.89 6.35 -19.02
CA ASP A 36 -13.62 6.17 -20.28
C ASP A 36 -14.17 4.74 -20.48
N LYS A 37 -13.87 3.82 -19.55
CA LYS A 37 -14.33 2.43 -19.54
C LYS A 37 -15.23 2.18 -18.34
N ASP A 38 -16.30 1.41 -18.55
CA ASP A 38 -17.26 1.06 -17.50
C ASP A 38 -16.74 -0.02 -16.51
N ASP A 39 -15.57 -0.60 -16.77
CA ASP A 39 -14.97 -1.66 -15.96
C ASP A 39 -14.11 -1.13 -14.81
N ARG A 40 -13.89 0.19 -14.71
CA ARG A 40 -13.02 0.78 -13.69
C ARG A 40 -13.32 2.25 -13.39
N PHE A 41 -12.84 2.70 -12.24
CA PHE A 41 -12.60 4.12 -11.98
C PHE A 41 -11.26 4.28 -11.27
N TYR A 42 -10.85 5.53 -11.06
CA TYR A 42 -9.58 5.85 -10.45
C TYR A 42 -9.78 6.63 -9.16
N LEU A 43 -8.86 6.43 -8.21
CA LEU A 43 -8.77 7.26 -7.01
C LEU A 43 -7.47 8.06 -7.02
N ARG A 44 -7.61 9.36 -6.76
CA ARG A 44 -6.53 10.34 -6.73
C ARG A 44 -6.26 10.78 -5.30
N MET A 45 -4.97 10.95 -5.00
CA MET A 45 -4.46 11.46 -3.72
C MET A 45 -3.69 12.78 -3.88
N ASP A 46 -3.11 12.98 -5.07
CA ASP A 46 -2.17 14.06 -5.33
C ASP A 46 -2.22 14.48 -6.81
N LYS A 47 -1.13 15.07 -7.30
CA LYS A 47 -1.01 15.57 -8.68
C LYS A 47 -0.97 14.48 -9.75
N GLN A 48 -0.72 13.21 -9.40
CA GLN A 48 -0.73 12.14 -10.41
C GLN A 48 -2.14 11.95 -10.97
N HIS A 49 -2.25 11.37 -12.17
CA HIS A 49 -3.56 11.02 -12.75
C HIS A 49 -4.37 10.16 -11.79
N HIS A 50 -3.71 9.21 -11.12
CA HIS A 50 -4.29 8.36 -10.08
C HIS A 50 -3.20 7.69 -9.24
N ARG A 51 -3.59 7.19 -8.06
CA ARG A 51 -2.78 6.29 -7.22
C ARG A 51 -3.41 4.90 -7.08
N PHE A 52 -4.72 4.80 -7.33
CA PHE A 52 -5.44 3.53 -7.33
C PHE A 52 -6.26 3.38 -8.60
N THR A 53 -6.23 2.20 -9.19
CA THR A 53 -7.21 1.76 -10.18
C THR A 53 -8.16 0.78 -9.50
N ILE A 54 -9.47 1.08 -9.51
CA ILE A 54 -10.50 0.22 -8.95
C ILE A 54 -11.19 -0.49 -10.11
N PHE A 55 -11.02 -1.80 -10.19
CA PHE A 55 -11.58 -2.65 -11.24
C PHE A 55 -12.82 -3.36 -10.74
N LYS A 56 -13.88 -3.34 -11.55
CA LYS A 56 -15.03 -4.20 -11.37
C LYS A 56 -14.62 -5.65 -11.60
N SER A 57 -14.83 -6.50 -10.60
CA SER A 57 -14.45 -7.92 -10.61
C SER A 57 -15.52 -8.77 -9.92
N ASP A 58 -15.38 -10.09 -10.01
CA ASP A 58 -16.15 -11.07 -9.24
C ASP A 58 -15.46 -11.46 -7.92
N GLN A 59 -14.30 -10.87 -7.64
CA GLN A 59 -13.48 -11.10 -6.45
C GLN A 59 -12.91 -9.80 -5.89
N ASP A 60 -12.73 -9.78 -4.58
CA ASP A 60 -12.16 -8.68 -3.81
C ASP A 60 -10.70 -9.00 -3.41
N ASP A 61 -9.71 -8.41 -4.08
CA ASP A 61 -8.30 -8.55 -3.70
C ASP A 61 -7.40 -7.56 -4.49
N LEU A 62 -6.12 -7.51 -4.12
CA LEU A 62 -5.08 -6.82 -4.86
C LEU A 62 -4.89 -7.41 -6.27
N ALA A 63 -5.04 -6.55 -7.27
CA ALA A 63 -4.80 -6.87 -8.67
C ALA A 63 -3.32 -6.75 -9.03
N TYR A 64 -2.65 -5.67 -8.61
CA TYR A 64 -1.22 -5.46 -8.84
C TYR A 64 -0.64 -4.31 -7.97
N MET A 65 0.68 -4.34 -7.77
CA MET A 65 1.46 -3.23 -7.18
C MET A 65 2.41 -2.62 -8.20
N GLY A 66 2.39 -1.29 -8.36
CA GLY A 66 3.24 -0.55 -9.28
C GLY A 66 4.41 0.15 -8.59
N TRP A 67 5.63 -0.28 -8.88
CA TRP A 67 6.88 0.26 -8.34
C TRP A 67 7.57 1.18 -9.35
N ARG A 68 7.86 2.41 -8.93
CA ARG A 68 8.46 3.39 -9.83
C ARG A 68 9.99 3.28 -9.83
N VAL A 69 10.62 3.46 -10.99
CA VAL A 69 12.04 3.78 -11.11
C VAL A 69 12.24 5.21 -11.65
N LYS A 70 13.44 5.78 -11.46
CA LYS A 70 13.70 7.22 -11.73
C LYS A 70 13.43 7.64 -13.18
N GLY A 71 13.75 6.79 -14.14
CA GLY A 71 13.60 7.11 -15.55
C GLY A 71 13.84 5.92 -16.47
N GLN A 72 13.97 6.23 -17.76
CA GLN A 72 14.11 5.23 -18.81
C GLN A 72 15.39 4.39 -18.69
N GLU A 73 16.49 5.00 -18.23
CA GLU A 73 17.77 4.30 -18.09
C GLU A 73 17.74 3.33 -16.91
N GLU A 74 17.17 3.73 -15.78
CA GLU A 74 16.91 2.83 -14.65
C GLU A 74 15.95 1.72 -15.03
N PHE A 75 14.93 2.01 -15.84
CA PHE A 75 14.00 1.00 -16.32
C PHE A 75 14.69 -0.09 -17.16
N LYS A 76 15.61 0.29 -18.05
CA LYS A 76 16.44 -0.69 -18.81
C LYS A 76 17.40 -1.44 -17.89
N ALA A 77 18.03 -0.74 -16.94
CA ALA A 77 18.91 -1.37 -15.96
C ALA A 77 18.17 -2.40 -15.10
N MET A 78 16.89 -2.15 -14.79
CA MET A 78 16.08 -3.08 -13.98
C MET A 78 15.75 -4.34 -14.78
N GLN A 79 15.48 -4.22 -16.08
CA GLN A 79 15.32 -5.41 -16.96
C GLN A 79 16.58 -6.27 -16.96
N GLN A 80 17.76 -5.66 -17.05
CA GLN A 80 19.02 -6.40 -17.00
C GLN A 80 19.22 -7.07 -15.63
N GLN A 81 18.98 -6.34 -14.54
CA GLN A 81 19.09 -6.84 -13.17
C GLN A 81 18.17 -8.05 -12.92
N LEU A 82 16.93 -8.00 -13.41
CA LEU A 82 15.99 -9.14 -13.35
C LEU A 82 16.46 -10.31 -14.22
N THR A 83 16.96 -10.03 -15.43
CA THR A 83 17.49 -11.06 -16.35
C THR A 83 18.68 -11.79 -15.74
N ASP A 84 19.64 -11.06 -15.17
CA ASP A 84 20.83 -11.61 -14.54
C ASP A 84 20.50 -12.46 -13.30
N ALA A 85 19.42 -12.11 -12.60
CA ALA A 85 18.89 -12.88 -11.48
C ALA A 85 17.99 -14.06 -11.90
N GLY A 86 17.71 -14.23 -13.20
CA GLY A 86 16.83 -15.28 -13.69
C GLY A 86 15.35 -15.12 -13.33
N VAL A 87 14.91 -13.90 -13.00
CA VAL A 87 13.51 -13.61 -12.69
C VAL A 87 12.72 -13.46 -13.99
N ALA A 88 11.61 -14.18 -14.11
CA ALA A 88 10.73 -14.09 -15.26
C ALA A 88 9.97 -12.75 -15.25
N PHE A 89 10.00 -12.02 -16.36
CA PHE A 89 9.22 -10.81 -16.55
C PHE A 89 8.87 -10.62 -18.02
N ARG A 90 7.93 -9.72 -18.29
CA ARG A 90 7.70 -9.20 -19.65
C ARG A 90 7.63 -7.68 -19.66
N VAL A 91 8.10 -7.08 -20.75
CA VAL A 91 7.86 -5.66 -21.01
C VAL A 91 6.41 -5.51 -21.48
N GLY A 92 5.66 -4.59 -20.88
CA GLY A 92 4.29 -4.29 -21.26
C GLY A 92 4.21 -3.66 -22.65
N THR A 93 3.08 -3.83 -23.32
CA THR A 93 2.83 -3.17 -24.62
C THR A 93 2.58 -1.67 -24.43
N GLU A 94 2.63 -0.90 -25.52
CA GLU A 94 2.25 0.52 -25.50
C GLU A 94 0.78 0.74 -25.09
N GLU A 95 -0.09 -0.23 -25.35
CA GLU A 95 -1.49 -0.20 -24.91
C GLU A 95 -1.60 -0.38 -23.40
N GLU A 96 -0.87 -1.35 -22.83
CA GLU A 96 -0.82 -1.56 -21.38
C GLU A 96 -0.17 -0.38 -20.65
N ALA A 97 0.87 0.24 -21.23
CA ALA A 97 1.50 1.45 -20.68
C ALA A 97 0.52 2.63 -20.64
N ARG A 98 -0.23 2.85 -21.74
CA ARG A 98 -1.28 3.86 -21.79
C ARG A 98 -2.41 3.59 -20.81
N GLU A 99 -2.83 2.33 -20.66
CA GLU A 99 -3.84 1.91 -19.69
C GLU A 99 -3.41 2.23 -18.24
N ARG A 100 -2.10 2.13 -17.93
CA ARG A 100 -1.53 2.49 -16.63
C ARG A 100 -1.20 3.98 -16.49
N HIS A 101 -1.36 4.77 -17.54
CA HIS A 101 -0.93 6.17 -17.58
C HIS A 101 0.57 6.34 -17.26
N VAL A 102 1.41 5.48 -17.83
CA VAL A 102 2.89 5.51 -17.73
C VAL A 102 3.53 5.43 -19.11
N LEU A 103 4.82 5.76 -19.22
CA LEU A 103 5.51 5.68 -20.52
C LEU A 103 5.96 4.25 -20.88
N ALA A 104 6.27 3.42 -19.90
CA ALA A 104 6.49 1.98 -20.07
C ALA A 104 6.36 1.27 -18.72
N LEU A 105 6.12 -0.04 -18.77
CA LEU A 105 6.15 -0.90 -17.60
C LEU A 105 6.72 -2.28 -17.90
N ILE A 106 7.20 -2.95 -16.86
CA ILE A 106 7.47 -4.38 -16.77
C ILE A 106 6.35 -4.98 -15.94
N LYS A 107 5.92 -6.21 -16.29
CA LYS A 107 5.01 -7.03 -15.49
C LYS A 107 5.72 -8.30 -15.08
N LEU A 108 5.61 -8.65 -13.80
CA LEU A 108 6.22 -9.82 -13.17
C LEU A 108 5.40 -10.20 -11.93
N ASP A 109 5.67 -11.37 -11.36
CA ASP A 109 5.08 -11.78 -10.09
C ASP A 109 6.17 -11.87 -9.02
N ASP A 110 5.81 -11.60 -7.76
CA ASP A 110 6.67 -11.93 -6.64
C ASP A 110 6.69 -13.46 -6.39
N PRO A 111 7.53 -13.97 -5.48
CA PRO A 111 7.60 -15.40 -5.18
C PRO A 111 6.28 -16.05 -4.70
N SER A 112 5.34 -15.24 -4.20
CA SER A 112 4.02 -15.69 -3.71
C SER A 112 2.92 -15.54 -4.76
N GLY A 113 3.28 -15.14 -5.98
CA GLY A 113 2.34 -14.97 -7.10
C GLY A 113 1.53 -13.68 -7.04
N THR A 114 1.97 -12.68 -6.29
CA THR A 114 1.37 -11.34 -6.30
C THR A 114 1.87 -10.56 -7.52
N PRO A 115 0.98 -10.05 -8.39
CA PRO A 115 1.40 -9.29 -9.55
C PRO A 115 2.07 -7.97 -9.16
N ASN A 116 3.27 -7.78 -9.68
CA ASN A 116 4.05 -6.57 -9.56
C ASN A 116 4.24 -5.93 -10.94
N GLU A 117 4.30 -4.62 -10.96
CA GLU A 117 4.64 -3.82 -12.13
C GLU A 117 5.81 -2.91 -11.77
N ILE A 118 6.77 -2.74 -12.68
CA ILE A 118 7.86 -1.75 -12.52
C ILE A 118 7.74 -0.75 -13.64
N TYR A 119 7.75 0.54 -13.37
CA TYR A 119 7.44 1.56 -14.37
C TYR A 119 8.26 2.84 -14.21
N TYR A 120 8.23 3.71 -15.22
CA TYR A 120 8.74 5.08 -15.10
C TYR A 120 7.79 6.10 -15.73
N SER A 121 7.96 7.37 -15.35
CA SER A 121 7.19 8.52 -15.86
C SER A 121 5.66 8.35 -15.79
N PRO A 122 5.06 8.43 -14.59
CA PRO A 122 3.61 8.51 -14.44
C PRO A 122 3.06 9.81 -15.04
N GLN A 123 1.82 9.75 -15.54
CA GLN A 123 1.06 10.95 -15.91
C GLN A 123 0.80 11.82 -14.67
N VAL A 124 1.04 13.13 -14.83
CA VAL A 124 0.78 14.15 -13.81
C VAL A 124 -0.14 15.21 -14.39
N ASP A 125 -1.30 15.38 -13.77
CA ASP A 125 -2.35 16.28 -14.25
C ASP A 125 -2.24 17.64 -13.56
N VAL A 126 -1.17 18.39 -13.88
CA VAL A 126 -0.88 19.69 -13.23
C VAL A 126 -1.97 20.74 -13.41
N MET A 127 -2.81 20.59 -14.44
CA MET A 127 -3.94 21.49 -14.72
C MET A 127 -5.20 21.13 -13.92
N LYS A 128 -5.20 19.99 -13.23
CA LYS A 128 -6.32 19.51 -12.41
C LYS A 128 -5.83 19.30 -10.97
N PRO A 129 -5.77 20.37 -10.15
CA PRO A 129 -5.43 20.25 -8.74
C PRO A 129 -6.29 19.19 -8.04
N PHE A 130 -5.70 18.48 -7.10
CA PHE A 130 -6.41 17.50 -6.28
C PHE A 130 -7.62 18.17 -5.58
N HIS A 131 -8.80 17.56 -5.73
CA HIS A 131 -10.05 18.03 -5.14
C HIS A 131 -10.68 16.90 -4.31
N PRO A 132 -10.46 16.87 -2.98
CA PRO A 132 -10.81 15.72 -2.16
C PRO A 132 -12.31 15.40 -2.19
N GLY A 133 -12.65 14.13 -2.05
CA GLY A 133 -14.04 13.64 -2.06
C GLY A 133 -14.90 14.12 -0.88
N ARG A 134 -14.25 14.66 0.16
CA ARG A 134 -14.86 15.37 1.29
C ARG A 134 -14.04 16.61 1.64
N PRO A 135 -14.56 17.57 2.42
CA PRO A 135 -13.75 18.63 3.00
C PRO A 135 -12.57 18.04 3.81
N MET A 136 -11.37 18.56 3.56
CA MET A 136 -10.14 18.20 4.26
C MET A 136 -9.42 19.45 4.75
N HIS A 137 -8.77 19.34 5.89
CA HIS A 137 -7.91 20.38 6.46
C HIS A 137 -6.59 20.47 5.68
N GLY A 138 -6.05 19.30 5.33
CA GLY A 138 -4.79 19.14 4.63
C GLY A 138 -4.90 18.32 3.34
N LYS A 139 -3.96 17.40 3.18
CA LYS A 139 -3.77 16.53 2.01
C LYS A 139 -3.25 15.16 2.46
N PHE A 140 -2.86 14.33 1.50
CA PHE A 140 -2.13 13.10 1.76
C PHE A 140 -0.61 13.30 1.66
N VAL A 141 0.13 12.55 2.49
CA VAL A 141 1.58 12.38 2.35
C VAL A 141 1.82 11.38 1.23
N ALA A 142 2.12 11.90 0.03
CA ALA A 142 2.53 11.11 -1.13
C ALA A 142 3.90 11.59 -1.64
N GLY A 143 3.96 12.37 -2.72
CA GLY A 143 5.20 13.02 -3.14
C GLY A 143 6.33 12.03 -3.45
N ASN A 144 7.47 12.16 -2.74
CA ASN A 144 8.61 11.25 -2.85
C ASN A 144 8.46 9.97 -2.01
N GLN A 145 7.36 9.82 -1.26
CA GLN A 145 7.09 8.69 -0.36
C GLN A 145 6.10 7.66 -0.94
N GLY A 146 5.64 7.85 -2.18
CA GLY A 146 4.63 6.98 -2.78
C GLY A 146 3.26 7.08 -2.11
N LEU A 147 2.31 6.27 -2.56
CA LEU A 147 0.92 6.32 -2.08
C LEU A 147 0.75 5.96 -0.60
N GLY A 148 1.70 5.21 -0.03
CA GLY A 148 1.52 4.56 1.27
C GLY A 148 2.39 3.31 1.39
N HIS A 149 1.91 2.34 2.18
CA HIS A 149 2.50 1.01 2.29
C HIS A 149 1.42 -0.07 2.24
N VAL A 150 1.86 -1.32 2.06
CA VAL A 150 0.99 -2.50 2.02
C VAL A 150 1.60 -3.61 2.85
N LEU A 151 0.74 -4.42 3.47
CA LEU A 151 1.11 -5.70 4.02
C LEU A 151 0.55 -6.81 3.15
N VAL A 152 1.42 -7.64 2.59
CA VAL A 152 1.06 -8.66 1.60
C VAL A 152 1.36 -10.06 2.07
N ARG A 153 0.65 -11.03 1.49
CA ARG A 153 0.90 -12.45 1.70
C ARG A 153 2.32 -12.80 1.25
N SER A 154 2.99 -13.62 2.04
CA SER A 154 4.27 -14.23 1.70
C SER A 154 4.22 -15.72 2.00
N ASP A 155 4.38 -16.54 0.97
CA ASP A 155 4.39 -18.01 1.07
C ASP A 155 5.80 -18.54 1.44
N ASP A 156 6.84 -17.75 1.15
CA ASP A 156 8.25 -17.96 1.55
C ASP A 156 8.89 -16.59 1.85
N ASP A 157 9.04 -16.25 3.13
CA ASP A 157 9.54 -14.94 3.57
C ASP A 157 10.96 -14.64 3.10
N GLN A 158 11.82 -15.65 3.00
CA GLN A 158 13.20 -15.44 2.56
C GLN A 158 13.24 -15.15 1.06
N ALA A 159 12.48 -15.91 0.26
CA ALA A 159 12.36 -15.65 -1.17
C ALA A 159 11.73 -14.27 -1.43
N THR A 160 10.66 -13.92 -0.70
CA THR A 160 9.99 -12.62 -0.77
C THR A 160 10.96 -11.48 -0.43
N TYR A 161 11.75 -11.62 0.64
CA TYR A 161 12.79 -10.65 0.99
C TYR A 161 13.84 -10.48 -0.11
N ASP A 162 14.36 -11.59 -0.65
CA ASP A 162 15.38 -11.55 -1.68
C ASP A 162 14.86 -10.93 -2.99
N PHE A 163 13.59 -11.15 -3.32
CA PHE A 163 12.92 -10.49 -4.46
C PHE A 163 12.82 -8.97 -4.27
N TYR A 164 12.27 -8.49 -3.14
CA TYR A 164 12.14 -7.05 -2.92
C TYR A 164 13.50 -6.37 -2.74
N LYS A 165 14.49 -7.06 -2.14
CA LYS A 165 15.88 -6.62 -2.11
C LYS A 165 16.50 -6.51 -3.51
N LEU A 166 16.19 -7.46 -4.40
CA LEU A 166 16.58 -7.38 -5.81
C LEU A 166 15.96 -6.16 -6.49
N LEU A 167 14.77 -5.71 -6.11
CA LEU A 167 14.19 -4.45 -6.61
C LEU A 167 14.82 -3.19 -5.99
N GLY A 168 15.70 -3.35 -5.00
CA GLY A 168 16.43 -2.27 -4.33
C GLY A 168 15.82 -1.82 -3.00
N LEU A 169 14.75 -2.47 -2.52
CA LEU A 169 14.21 -2.19 -1.20
C LEU A 169 15.17 -2.68 -0.10
N LYS A 170 15.12 -2.03 1.07
CA LYS A 170 15.97 -2.35 2.23
C LYS A 170 15.11 -2.46 3.48
N GLY A 171 15.43 -3.42 4.32
CA GLY A 171 14.64 -3.71 5.50
C GLY A 171 15.13 -4.93 6.28
N SER A 172 14.36 -5.30 7.29
CA SER A 172 14.58 -6.46 8.15
C SER A 172 13.28 -6.81 8.89
N ILE A 173 13.34 -7.90 9.67
CA ILE A 173 12.41 -8.11 10.78
C ILE A 173 12.49 -6.90 11.71
N GLU A 174 11.36 -6.27 11.99
CA GLU A 174 11.28 -5.14 12.94
C GLU A 174 10.43 -5.46 14.17
N TYR A 175 9.70 -6.58 14.18
CA TYR A 175 8.96 -7.01 15.36
C TYR A 175 9.22 -8.46 15.70
N ARG A 176 9.08 -8.76 17.00
CA ARG A 176 8.99 -10.10 17.57
C ARG A 176 7.77 -10.15 18.47
N ILE A 177 6.62 -10.46 17.89
CA ILE A 177 5.33 -10.44 18.59
C ILE A 177 4.99 -11.86 19.04
N ALA A 178 4.77 -12.04 20.34
CA ALA A 178 4.36 -13.33 20.88
C ALA A 178 2.91 -13.64 20.47
N LEU A 179 2.69 -14.83 19.89
CA LEU A 179 1.37 -15.30 19.51
C LEU A 179 0.75 -16.20 20.59
N PRO A 180 -0.60 -16.30 20.68
CA PRO A 180 -1.26 -17.11 21.71
C PRO A 180 -0.92 -18.61 21.69
N ASP A 181 -0.48 -19.13 20.54
CA ASP A 181 -0.07 -20.52 20.36
C ASP A 181 1.38 -20.80 20.80
N GLY A 182 2.09 -19.79 21.29
CA GLY A 182 3.49 -19.85 21.71
C GLY A 182 4.51 -19.63 20.60
N ASN A 183 4.07 -19.41 19.36
CA ASN A 183 4.93 -18.98 18.26
C ASN A 183 5.22 -17.47 18.35
N CYS A 184 6.09 -16.99 17.48
CA CYS A 184 6.43 -15.57 17.36
C CYS A 184 6.19 -15.12 15.92
N ALA A 185 5.42 -14.06 15.72
CA ALA A 185 5.38 -13.38 14.43
C ALA A 185 6.64 -12.50 14.30
N GLU A 186 7.34 -12.65 13.18
CA GLU A 186 8.55 -11.90 12.86
C GLU A 186 8.38 -11.13 11.53
N PRO A 187 7.45 -10.18 11.44
CA PRO A 187 7.17 -9.48 10.19
C PRO A 187 8.36 -8.64 9.74
N VAL A 188 8.57 -8.67 8.43
CA VAL A 188 9.63 -7.95 7.72
C VAL A 188 9.04 -6.68 7.12
N PHE A 189 9.74 -5.55 7.31
CA PHE A 189 9.35 -4.25 6.78
C PHE A 189 10.46 -3.73 5.86
N MET A 190 10.12 -3.27 4.66
CA MET A 190 11.09 -2.81 3.67
C MET A 190 10.71 -1.46 3.05
N SER A 191 11.72 -0.63 2.80
CA SER A 191 11.58 0.74 2.31
C SER A 191 12.43 1.04 1.08
N CYS A 192 12.02 2.05 0.31
CA CYS A 192 12.71 2.52 -0.89
C CYS A 192 12.86 4.05 -1.00
N ASN A 193 12.37 4.80 -0.01
CA ASN A 193 12.41 6.28 0.02
C ASN A 193 12.32 6.79 1.47
N ASP A 194 11.76 7.97 1.74
CA ASP A 194 11.67 8.52 3.09
C ASP A 194 10.57 7.89 3.96
N ARG A 195 9.60 7.16 3.38
CA ARG A 195 8.56 6.44 4.13
C ARG A 195 9.17 5.28 4.89
N GLN A 196 8.78 5.08 6.16
CA GLN A 196 9.38 4.08 7.06
C GLN A 196 9.47 2.71 6.39
N HIS A 197 8.36 2.25 5.80
CA HIS A 197 8.30 1.12 4.89
C HIS A 197 7.32 1.38 3.75
N SER A 198 7.46 0.67 2.64
CA SER A 198 6.48 0.67 1.53
C SER A 198 5.84 -0.71 1.34
N ILE A 199 6.45 -1.75 1.91
CA ILE A 199 5.90 -3.10 1.93
C ILE A 199 6.28 -3.79 3.25
N ALA A 200 5.37 -4.60 3.76
CA ALA A 200 5.59 -5.54 4.84
C ALA A 200 5.04 -6.93 4.48
N PHE A 201 5.58 -7.96 5.11
CA PHE A 201 5.14 -9.36 4.97
C PHE A 201 5.62 -10.20 6.16
N GLY A 202 5.29 -11.50 6.20
CA GLY A 202 5.69 -12.42 7.27
C GLY A 202 4.60 -12.73 8.30
N PHE A 203 3.35 -12.34 8.01
CA PHE A 203 2.18 -12.85 8.71
C PHE A 203 1.65 -14.09 7.97
N HIS A 204 1.71 -15.24 8.63
CA HIS A 204 1.37 -16.53 8.05
C HIS A 204 -0.14 -16.79 8.10
N GLY A 205 -0.66 -17.56 7.14
CA GLY A 205 -2.06 -18.00 7.12
C GLY A 205 -3.03 -17.06 6.39
N MET A 206 -2.54 -16.01 5.74
CA MET A 206 -3.33 -15.15 4.85
C MET A 206 -3.78 -15.92 3.60
N VAL A 207 -5.04 -15.77 3.22
CA VAL A 207 -5.58 -16.34 1.97
C VAL A 207 -5.47 -15.32 0.84
N GLU A 208 -5.92 -14.10 1.12
CA GLU A 208 -5.88 -12.94 0.23
C GLU A 208 -4.45 -12.43 0.06
N ARG A 209 -4.17 -11.75 -1.06
CA ARG A 209 -2.85 -11.16 -1.32
C ARG A 209 -2.56 -9.97 -0.42
N LEU A 210 -3.60 -9.22 -0.03
CA LEU A 210 -3.49 -7.97 0.73
C LEU A 210 -4.15 -8.13 2.11
N ASN A 211 -3.38 -7.90 3.18
CA ASN A 211 -3.93 -7.75 4.52
C ASN A 211 -4.44 -6.33 4.73
N HIS A 212 -3.55 -5.35 4.50
CA HIS A 212 -3.89 -3.95 4.62
C HIS A 212 -3.11 -3.04 3.67
N LEU A 213 -3.70 -1.88 3.42
CA LEU A 213 -3.05 -0.75 2.76
C LEU A 213 -3.14 0.47 3.67
N HIS A 214 -2.02 1.19 3.80
CA HIS A 214 -1.95 2.40 4.59
C HIS A 214 -1.98 3.67 3.75
N ILE A 215 -2.70 4.68 4.23
CA ILE A 215 -2.71 6.04 3.70
C ILE A 215 -2.46 7.03 4.83
N GLN A 216 -1.55 7.97 4.59
CA GLN A 216 -1.14 8.97 5.58
C GLN A 216 -1.66 10.37 5.24
N TYR A 217 -2.31 11.02 6.19
CA TYR A 217 -2.73 12.42 6.13
C TYR A 217 -1.60 13.37 6.56
N THR A 218 -1.63 14.60 6.06
CA THR A 218 -0.74 15.67 6.53
C THR A 218 -1.22 16.33 7.82
N GLU A 219 -2.53 16.35 8.06
CA GLU A 219 -3.17 17.02 9.20
C GLU A 219 -3.88 16.00 10.09
N PHE A 220 -3.69 16.12 11.42
CA PHE A 220 -4.30 15.20 12.38
C PHE A 220 -5.84 15.27 12.36
N ASP A 221 -6.38 16.46 12.11
CA ASP A 221 -7.84 16.67 12.01
C ASP A 221 -8.46 15.81 10.90
N ASP A 222 -7.75 15.57 9.80
CA ASP A 222 -8.26 14.72 8.72
C ASP A 222 -8.34 13.24 9.15
N LEU A 223 -7.37 12.76 9.94
CA LEU A 223 -7.41 11.43 10.53
C LEU A 223 -8.59 11.31 11.51
N GLY A 224 -8.79 12.31 12.37
CA GLY A 224 -9.90 12.35 13.32
C GLY A 224 -11.26 12.33 12.64
N ILE A 225 -11.45 13.11 11.56
CA ILE A 225 -12.70 13.11 10.78
C ILE A 225 -12.93 11.74 10.12
N SER A 226 -11.88 11.11 9.58
CA SER A 226 -11.99 9.76 9.01
C SER A 226 -12.39 8.74 10.06
N HIS A 227 -11.76 8.77 11.23
CA HIS A 227 -12.12 7.92 12.37
C HIS A 227 -13.58 8.11 12.77
N ASP A 228 -14.03 9.34 13.00
CA ASP A 228 -15.42 9.63 13.38
C ASP A 228 -16.41 9.22 12.29
N THR A 229 -16.06 9.40 11.01
CA THR A 229 -16.93 8.99 9.89
C THR A 229 -17.10 7.48 9.87
N ILE A 230 -16.02 6.71 9.98
CA ILE A 230 -16.05 5.23 10.04
C ILE A 230 -16.92 4.76 11.21
N ARG A 231 -16.73 5.35 12.40
CA ARG A 231 -17.53 5.06 13.60
C ARG A 231 -19.01 5.38 13.41
N ASN A 232 -19.33 6.55 12.86
CA ASN A 232 -20.70 6.99 12.63
C ASN A 232 -21.43 6.15 11.58
N GLN A 233 -20.71 5.67 10.57
CA GLN A 233 -21.21 4.73 9.57
C GLN A 233 -21.30 3.29 10.10
N LYS A 234 -20.81 3.03 11.33
CA LYS A 234 -20.77 1.70 11.96
C LYS A 234 -19.99 0.68 11.13
N ILE A 235 -18.97 1.17 10.44
CA ILE A 235 -17.94 0.30 9.88
C ILE A 235 -17.10 -0.16 11.06
N ASP A 236 -16.73 -1.45 11.05
CA ASP A 236 -15.92 -2.02 12.12
C ASP A 236 -14.57 -1.30 12.23
N VAL A 237 -13.98 -1.37 13.42
CA VAL A 237 -12.58 -1.00 13.62
C VAL A 237 -11.90 -2.25 14.11
N ALA A 238 -10.99 -2.79 13.29
CA ALA A 238 -10.27 -4.01 13.62
C ALA A 238 -9.25 -3.74 14.72
N MET A 239 -8.50 -2.65 14.58
CA MET A 239 -7.53 -2.18 15.56
C MET A 239 -7.78 -0.71 15.88
N GLN A 240 -7.93 -0.40 17.16
CA GLN A 240 -8.19 0.94 17.68
C GLN A 240 -7.04 1.90 17.40
N LEU A 241 -7.29 3.21 17.52
CA LEU A 241 -6.24 4.23 17.41
C LEU A 241 -5.05 3.88 18.32
N GLY A 242 -3.87 3.79 17.74
CA GLY A 242 -2.63 3.48 18.43
C GLY A 242 -1.43 4.07 17.76
N LYS A 243 -0.25 3.57 18.14
CA LYS A 243 1.02 4.06 17.62
C LYS A 243 2.05 2.94 17.55
N HIS A 244 2.47 2.60 16.32
CA HIS A 244 3.52 1.61 16.11
C HIS A 244 4.87 2.11 16.62
N ALA A 245 5.71 1.18 17.07
CA ALA A 245 7.06 1.48 17.55
C ALA A 245 8.02 1.86 16.42
N ASN A 246 7.89 1.24 15.25
CA ASN A 246 8.80 1.41 14.12
C ASN A 246 8.58 2.73 13.34
N ASP A 247 7.37 2.99 12.86
CA ASP A 247 7.07 4.20 12.06
C ASP A 247 6.65 5.42 12.89
N GLN A 248 6.24 5.18 14.14
CA GLN A 248 5.73 6.19 15.07
C GLN A 248 4.55 7.00 14.52
N LEU A 249 3.74 6.43 13.63
CA LEU A 249 2.52 7.03 13.14
C LEU A 249 1.36 6.73 14.09
N TYR A 250 0.45 7.70 14.23
CA TYR A 250 -0.84 7.47 14.87
C TYR A 250 -1.77 6.86 13.82
N THR A 251 -2.17 5.61 13.99
CA THR A 251 -2.98 4.91 12.99
C THR A 251 -4.12 4.12 13.63
N PHE A 252 -5.12 3.78 12.82
CA PHE A 252 -6.17 2.81 13.16
C PHE A 252 -6.58 2.05 11.90
N TYR A 253 -7.17 0.88 12.10
CA TYR A 253 -7.46 -0.07 11.02
C TYR A 253 -8.96 -0.34 10.92
N SER A 254 -9.52 -0.19 9.73
CA SER A 254 -10.92 -0.43 9.43
C SER A 254 -11.03 -1.29 8.17
N PRO A 255 -11.96 -2.26 8.09
CA PRO A 255 -12.19 -2.98 6.85
C PRO A 255 -12.68 -2.03 5.76
N THR A 256 -12.26 -2.33 4.55
CA THR A 256 -12.78 -1.74 3.31
C THR A 256 -14.04 -2.49 2.87
N PRO A 257 -14.77 -2.01 1.85
CA PRO A 257 -15.85 -2.78 1.23
C PRO A 257 -15.42 -4.16 0.70
N SER A 258 -14.11 -4.35 0.47
CA SER A 258 -13.50 -5.61 0.02
C SER A 258 -13.02 -6.51 1.17
N GLY A 259 -13.27 -6.16 2.43
CA GLY A 259 -13.00 -7.00 3.60
C GLY A 259 -11.58 -6.92 4.15
N TRP A 260 -10.56 -6.64 3.34
CA TRP A 260 -9.21 -6.31 3.82
C TRP A 260 -9.15 -4.90 4.44
N LEU A 261 -8.10 -4.60 5.21
CA LEU A 261 -8.04 -3.41 6.07
C LEU A 261 -7.45 -2.17 5.37
N MET A 262 -8.07 -1.02 5.55
CA MET A 262 -7.40 0.27 5.35
C MET A 262 -6.83 0.73 6.69
N GLU A 263 -5.54 1.01 6.70
CA GLU A 263 -4.87 1.70 7.79
C GLU A 263 -4.83 3.21 7.47
N LEU A 264 -5.46 4.01 8.32
CA LEU A 264 -5.45 5.46 8.16
C LEU A 264 -4.53 6.07 9.21
N GLY A 265 -3.58 6.90 8.77
CA GLY A 265 -2.51 7.37 9.63
C GLY A 265 -2.20 8.85 9.56
N TRP A 266 -1.55 9.36 10.61
CA TRP A 266 -0.97 10.69 10.67
C TRP A 266 0.27 10.70 11.56
N GLY A 267 1.22 11.59 11.27
CA GLY A 267 2.37 11.85 12.14
C GLY A 267 3.66 12.05 11.37
N ASP A 268 4.71 12.43 12.09
CA ASP A 268 6.06 12.46 11.56
C ASP A 268 6.61 11.04 11.52
N CYS A 269 6.78 10.53 10.31
CA CYS A 269 7.38 9.22 10.06
C CYS A 269 8.84 9.23 10.55
N VAL A 270 9.18 8.34 11.49
CA VAL A 270 10.55 8.19 11.99
C VAL A 270 11.23 7.01 11.29
N LYS A 271 12.48 7.21 10.85
CA LYS A 271 13.36 6.12 10.42
C LYS A 271 14.53 5.98 11.40
N PRO A 272 14.77 4.78 11.94
CA PRO A 272 15.92 4.57 12.78
C PRO A 272 17.22 4.68 11.96
N GLU A 273 18.32 5.09 12.59
CA GLU A 273 19.62 5.23 11.92
C GLU A 273 20.20 3.87 11.48
N ALA A 274 19.84 2.81 12.20
CA ALA A 274 20.23 1.43 11.96
C ALA A 274 19.02 0.50 12.17
N GLN A 275 19.17 -0.78 11.85
CA GLN A 275 18.10 -1.76 12.08
C GLN A 275 17.79 -1.89 13.57
N GLU A 276 16.50 -1.79 13.89
CA GLU A 276 15.95 -1.97 15.23
C GLU A 276 14.88 -3.07 15.17
N HIS A 277 14.57 -3.67 16.31
CA HIS A 277 13.38 -4.51 16.44
C HIS A 277 12.69 -4.24 17.77
N TYR A 278 11.38 -4.47 17.79
CA TYR A 278 10.49 -4.18 18.90
C TYR A 278 9.70 -5.43 19.28
N THR A 279 9.15 -5.46 20.50
CA THR A 279 8.31 -6.58 20.99
C THR A 279 6.84 -6.19 21.08
N GLY A 280 6.50 -4.99 20.63
CA GLY A 280 5.17 -4.43 20.67
C GLY A 280 5.13 -2.94 20.35
N ASP A 281 3.93 -2.41 20.29
CA ASP A 281 3.63 -1.02 19.98
C ASP A 281 3.85 -0.08 21.18
N ILE A 282 3.78 1.23 20.92
CA ILE A 282 3.97 2.25 21.97
C ILE A 282 2.71 2.31 22.85
N PHE A 283 1.53 2.36 22.25
CA PHE A 283 0.23 2.31 22.93
C PHE A 283 -0.90 2.06 21.91
N GLY A 284 -2.10 1.73 22.41
CA GLY A 284 -3.30 1.62 21.59
C GLY A 284 -3.29 0.35 20.75
N HIS A 285 -3.82 0.41 19.52
CA HIS A 285 -3.85 -0.73 18.59
C HIS A 285 -4.49 -2.02 19.15
N ALA A 286 -5.31 -1.88 20.20
CA ALA A 286 -6.06 -2.99 20.75
C ALA A 286 -7.03 -3.53 19.70
N VAL A 287 -7.14 -4.86 19.63
CA VAL A 287 -8.13 -5.55 18.81
C VAL A 287 -9.53 -5.18 19.30
N GLU A 288 -10.38 -4.74 18.39
CA GLU A 288 -11.78 -4.43 18.69
C GLU A 288 -12.73 -5.33 17.91
N ALA A 289 -12.62 -5.36 16.58
CA ALA A 289 -13.34 -6.32 15.73
C ALA A 289 -12.37 -7.38 15.19
N SER A 290 -12.68 -8.65 15.44
CA SER A 290 -11.84 -9.78 15.04
C SER A 290 -12.19 -10.33 13.65
N GLY A 291 -11.27 -11.09 13.04
CA GLY A 291 -11.51 -11.82 11.79
C GLY A 291 -10.98 -11.12 10.54
N TYR A 292 -10.11 -10.12 10.71
CA TYR A 292 -9.51 -9.34 9.62
C TYR A 292 -8.02 -9.63 9.41
N GLY A 293 -7.53 -10.76 9.91
CA GLY A 293 -6.12 -11.16 9.78
C GLY A 293 -5.16 -10.37 10.67
N MET A 294 -5.67 -9.60 11.64
CA MET A 294 -4.90 -8.80 12.61
C MET A 294 -5.38 -9.04 14.05
N ASP A 295 -5.77 -10.28 14.37
CA ASP A 295 -6.24 -10.68 15.70
C ASP A 295 -5.05 -10.93 16.66
N ILE A 296 -4.18 -9.93 16.77
CA ILE A 296 -2.89 -10.02 17.48
C ILE A 296 -2.79 -8.83 18.44
N GLU A 297 -2.35 -9.09 19.67
CA GLU A 297 -1.99 -8.03 20.62
C GLU A 297 -0.62 -7.47 20.24
N LEU A 298 -0.59 -6.20 19.83
CA LEU A 298 0.63 -5.44 19.55
C LEU A 298 1.12 -4.68 20.77
#